data_AF-A0A7W1YCX6-F1
#
_entry.id   AF-A0A7W1YCX6-F1
#
_cell.length_a   1.000
_cell.length_b   1.000
_cell.length_c   1.000
_cell.angle_alpha   90.00
_cell.angle_beta   90.00
_cell.angle_gamma   90.00
#
_symmetry.space_group_name_H-M   'P 1'
#
loop_
_entity.id
_entity.type
_entity.pdbx_description
1 polymer ?
#
loop_
_entity_poly.entity_id
_entity_poly.type
_entity_poly.pdbx_seq_one_letter_code
_entity_poly.pdbx_strand_id
1 'polypeptide(L)'
;MTSTIALFEFRQRLRRISTYVYFFVFLLLGYLFVQMSGGAFPQASVDFGTGGKVLVNSPYALMQIISFMSFFGIVITAAIAGQATYQDIDAGITPFFYT
;
A
#
# COMPACT_ATOMS: atom_id res chain seq x y z
N MET A 1 -18.92 -16.16 13.48
CA MET A 1 -19.19 -14.79 13.98
C MET A 1 -18.04 -13.84 13.63
N THR A 2 -16.80 -14.10 14.02
CA THR A 2 -15.66 -13.23 13.68
C THR A 2 -15.32 -13.24 12.18
N SER A 3 -15.35 -14.40 11.54
CA SER A 3 -15.12 -14.53 10.08
C SER A 3 -16.15 -13.80 9.22
N THR A 4 -17.41 -13.78 9.65
CA THR A 4 -18.50 -13.05 8.97
C THR A 4 -18.32 -11.54 9.07
N ILE A 5 -17.86 -11.04 10.23
CA ILE A 5 -17.54 -9.62 10.43
C ILE A 5 -16.33 -9.23 9.58
N ALA A 6 -15.26 -10.04 9.59
CA ALA A 6 -14.07 -9.80 8.80
C ALA A 6 -14.36 -9.76 7.29
N LEU A 7 -15.20 -10.66 6.78
CA LEU A 7 -15.60 -10.67 5.37
C LEU A 7 -16.48 -9.47 5.01
N PHE A 8 -17.37 -9.07 5.92
CA PHE A 8 -18.20 -7.86 5.77
C PHE A 8 -17.32 -6.60 5.64
N GLU A 9 -16.37 -6.41 6.57
CA GLU A 9 -15.45 -5.28 6.52
C GLU A 9 -14.58 -5.28 5.26
N PHE A 10 -14.04 -6.44 4.89
CA PHE A 10 -13.22 -6.58 3.69
C PHE A 10 -14.00 -6.15 2.44
N ARG A 11 -15.25 -6.62 2.29
CA ARG A 11 -16.12 -6.24 1.19
C ARG A 11 -16.49 -4.75 1.21
N GLN A 12 -16.73 -4.19 2.40
CA GLN A 12 -17.02 -2.77 2.56
C GLN A 12 -15.82 -1.92 2.14
N ARG A 13 -14.60 -2.30 2.53
CA ARG A 13 -13.37 -1.60 2.12
C ARG A 13 -13.15 -1.64 0.62
N LEU A 14 -13.33 -2.80 -0.01
CA LEU A 14 -13.23 -2.91 -1.48
C LEU A 14 -14.24 -2.04 -2.22
N ARG A 15 -15.35 -1.62 -1.61
CA ARG A 15 -16.31 -0.68 -2.22
C ARG A 15 -15.93 0.79 -2.05
N ARG A 16 -14.96 1.12 -1.17
CA ARG A 16 -14.56 2.50 -0.93
C ARG A 16 -13.67 3.00 -2.08
N ILE A 17 -13.98 4.20 -2.58
CA ILE A 17 -13.18 4.87 -3.61
C ILE A 17 -11.72 5.04 -3.15
N SER A 18 -11.51 5.35 -1.86
CA SER A 18 -10.17 5.54 -1.29
C SER A 18 -9.26 4.33 -1.49
N THR A 19 -9.79 3.11 -1.41
CA THR A 19 -9.01 1.89 -1.65
C THR A 19 -8.44 1.88 -3.06
N TYR A 20 -9.26 2.17 -4.08
CA TYR A 20 -8.79 2.24 -5.46
C TYR A 20 -7.85 3.41 -5.71
N VAL A 21 -8.06 4.54 -5.04
CA VAL A 21 -7.12 5.68 -5.10
C VAL A 21 -5.75 5.27 -4.56
N TYR A 22 -5.68 4.57 -3.43
CA TYR A 22 -4.40 4.07 -2.90
C TYR A 22 -3.73 3.10 -3.87
N PHE A 23 -4.46 2.12 -4.40
CA PHE A 23 -3.92 1.19 -5.41
C PHE A 23 -3.37 1.93 -6.64
N PHE A 24 -4.12 2.92 -7.15
CA PHE A 24 -3.71 3.69 -8.31
C PHE A 24 -2.46 4.53 -8.03
N VAL A 25 -2.38 5.18 -6.88
CA VAL A 25 -1.18 5.93 -6.47
C VAL A 25 0.04 5.02 -6.35
N PHE A 26 -0.09 3.85 -5.72
CA PHE A 26 1.01 2.88 -5.64
C PHE A 26 1.43 2.34 -7.00
N LEU A 27 0.47 2.07 -7.90
CA LEU A 27 0.75 1.64 -9.26
C LEU A 27 1.55 2.72 -10.00
N LEU A 28 1.12 3.98 -9.92
CA LEU A 28 1.84 5.10 -10.54
C LEU A 28 3.23 5.31 -9.96
N LEU A 29 3.38 5.25 -8.63
CA LEU A 29 4.67 5.38 -7.97
C LEU A 29 5.63 4.24 -8.35
N GLY A 30 5.16 2.99 -8.30
CA GLY A 30 5.96 1.83 -8.70
C GLY A 30 6.37 1.91 -10.17
N TYR A 31 5.42 2.26 -11.06
CA TYR A 31 5.69 2.47 -12.48
C TYR A 31 6.73 3.56 -12.70
N LEU A 32 6.61 4.69 -12.01
CA LEU A 32 7.55 5.81 -12.09
C LEU A 32 8.96 5.40 -11.62
N PHE A 33 9.09 4.66 -10.52
CA PHE A 33 10.37 4.16 -10.03
C PHE A 33 11.05 3.21 -11.01
N VAL A 34 10.29 2.31 -11.63
CA VAL A 34 10.80 1.39 -12.66
C VAL A 34 11.24 2.16 -13.90
N GLN A 35 10.49 3.19 -14.33
CA GLN A 35 10.86 3.98 -15.50
C GLN A 35 12.08 4.88 -15.26
N MET A 36 12.20 5.48 -14.08
CA MET A 36 13.39 6.26 -13.70
C MET A 36 14.64 5.38 -13.61
N SER A 37 14.54 4.20 -13.00
CA SER A 37 15.65 3.25 -12.98
C SER A 37 15.97 2.65 -14.36
N GLY A 38 14.97 2.52 -15.23
CA GLY A 38 15.10 1.99 -16.59
C GLY A 38 15.70 2.97 -17.60
N GLY A 39 15.95 4.23 -17.20
CA GLY A 39 16.55 5.24 -18.06
C GLY A 39 15.56 5.93 -19.00
N ALA A 40 14.25 5.81 -18.77
CA ALA A 40 13.24 6.55 -19.54
C ALA A 40 13.34 8.08 -19.31
N PHE A 41 13.95 8.50 -18.20
CA PHE A 41 14.18 9.90 -17.85
C PHE A 41 15.70 10.19 -17.83
N PRO A 42 16.24 11.06 -18.72
CA PRO A 42 17.68 11.28 -18.83
C PRO A 42 18.35 11.89 -17.59
N GLN A 43 17.59 12.64 -16.78
CA GLN A 43 18.10 13.37 -15.61
C GLN A 43 17.61 12.79 -14.28
N ALA A 44 16.90 11.66 -14.30
CA ALA A 44 16.32 11.08 -13.10
C ALA A 44 16.60 9.58 -13.07
N SER A 45 17.42 9.15 -12.10
CA SER A 45 17.73 7.75 -11.86
C SER A 45 17.47 7.39 -10.40
N VAL A 46 17.09 6.14 -10.17
CA VAL A 46 17.01 5.56 -8.82
C VAL A 46 18.30 4.80 -8.59
N ASP A 47 19.07 5.22 -7.58
CA ASP A 47 20.27 4.49 -7.17
C ASP A 47 19.89 3.34 -6.23
N PHE A 48 20.35 2.14 -6.57
CA PHE A 48 20.16 0.94 -5.76
C PHE A 48 21.31 0.70 -4.76
N GLY A 49 22.33 1.56 -4.72
CA GLY A 49 23.40 1.54 -3.72
C GLY A 49 24.50 0.51 -3.98
N THR A 50 24.62 0.00 -5.21
CA THR A 50 25.59 -1.05 -5.58
C THR A 50 26.83 -0.51 -6.27
N GLY A 51 26.88 0.78 -6.59
CA GLY A 51 28.02 1.43 -7.28
C GLY A 51 28.25 0.96 -8.73
N GLY A 52 27.40 0.08 -9.26
CA GLY A 52 27.53 -0.52 -10.59
C GLY A 52 26.21 -0.57 -11.36
N LYS A 53 26.27 -1.01 -12.62
CA LYS A 53 25.07 -1.18 -13.44
C LYS A 53 24.27 -2.38 -12.96
N VAL A 54 23.05 -2.15 -12.49
CA VAL A 54 22.11 -3.20 -12.09
C VAL A 54 20.95 -3.23 -13.07
N LEU A 55 20.59 -4.43 -13.51
CA LEU A 55 19.40 -4.65 -14.32
C LEU A 55 18.16 -4.34 -13.47
N VAL A 56 17.26 -3.49 -13.98
CA VAL A 56 16.04 -3.08 -13.26
C VAL A 56 15.12 -4.26 -12.92
N ASN A 57 15.11 -5.29 -13.78
CA ASN A 57 14.36 -6.52 -13.54
C ASN A 57 15.10 -7.56 -12.67
N SER A 58 16.30 -7.23 -12.17
CA SER A 58 17.04 -8.16 -11.31
C SER A 58 16.32 -8.35 -9.97
N PRO A 59 16.45 -9.53 -9.32
CA PRO A 59 15.85 -9.78 -8.02
C PRO A 59 16.24 -8.73 -6.96
N TYR A 60 17.49 -8.24 -7.01
CA TYR A 60 17.98 -7.22 -6.09
C TYR A 60 17.29 -5.86 -6.29
N ALA A 61 17.20 -5.37 -7.53
CA ALA A 61 16.53 -4.11 -7.82
C ALA A 61 15.03 -4.17 -7.48
N LEU A 62 14.36 -5.28 -7.82
CA LEU A 62 12.95 -5.48 -7.48
C LEU A 62 12.72 -5.52 -5.98
N MET A 63 13.58 -6.20 -5.21
CA MET A 63 13.52 -6.19 -3.75
C MET A 63 13.61 -4.77 -3.19
N GLN A 64 14.53 -3.94 -3.69
CA GLN A 64 14.71 -2.57 -3.23
C GLN A 64 13.48 -1.70 -3.55
N ILE A 65 12.96 -1.77 -4.78
CA ILE A 65 11.74 -1.05 -5.18
C ILE A 65 10.55 -1.47 -4.30
N ILE A 66 10.34 -2.78 -4.12
CA ILE A 66 9.27 -3.31 -3.25
C ILE A 66 9.44 -2.86 -1.81
N SER A 67 10.68 -2.81 -1.29
CA SER A 67 10.96 -2.37 0.07
C SER A 67 10.63 -0.88 0.25
N PHE A 68 11.02 -0.02 -0.70
CA PHE A 68 10.64 1.39 -0.68
C PHE A 68 9.12 1.57 -0.72
N MET A 69 8.42 0.85 -1.60
CA MET A 69 6.96 0.89 -1.66
C MET A 69 6.32 0.38 -0.35
N SER A 70 6.90 -0.63 0.28
CA SER A 70 6.40 -1.19 1.53
C SER A 70 6.48 -0.19 2.68
N PHE A 71 7.53 0.64 2.74
CA PHE A 71 7.61 1.71 3.74
C PHE A 71 6.45 2.71 3.64
N PHE A 72 6.07 3.12 2.42
CA PHE A 72 4.87 3.92 2.21
C PHE A 72 3.59 3.15 2.58
N GLY A 73 3.55 1.85 2.25
CA GLY A 73 2.44 0.95 2.58
C GLY A 73 2.15 0.84 4.06
N ILE A 74 3.17 0.90 4.92
CA ILE A 74 3.01 0.85 6.38
C ILE A 74 2.12 2.00 6.89
N VAL A 75 2.34 3.23 6.39
CA VAL A 75 1.56 4.40 6.82
C VAL A 75 0.08 4.24 6.47
N ILE A 76 -0.20 3.78 5.25
CA ILE A 76 -1.57 3.57 4.77
C ILE A 76 -2.24 2.43 5.54
N THR A 77 -1.50 1.35 5.82
CA THR A 77 -2.01 0.23 6.62
C THR A 77 -2.36 0.67 8.04
N ALA A 78 -1.54 1.51 8.67
CA ALA A 78 -1.83 2.08 9.98
C ALA A 78 -3.11 2.93 9.98
N ALA A 79 -3.31 3.78 8.97
CA ALA A 79 -4.53 4.58 8.83
C ALA A 79 -5.79 3.70 8.63
N ILE A 80 -5.67 2.67 7.79
CA ILE A 80 -6.74 1.69 7.51
C ILE A 80 -7.13 0.92 8.78
N ALA A 81 -6.15 0.50 9.58
CA ALA A 81 -6.36 -0.22 10.84
C ALA A 81 -6.99 0.70 11.90
N GLY A 82 -6.49 1.93 12.06
CA GLY A 82 -7.04 2.89 13.01
C GLY A 82 -8.51 3.23 12.74
N GLN A 83 -8.88 3.40 11.46
CA GLN A 83 -10.27 3.60 11.08
C GLN A 83 -11.14 2.38 11.40
N ALA A 84 -10.61 1.16 11.22
CA ALA A 84 -11.32 -0.08 11.58
C ALA A 84 -11.72 -0.08 13.05
N THR A 85 -10.78 0.28 13.92
CA THR A 85 -10.98 0.23 15.36
C THR A 85 -11.95 1.30 15.88
N TYR A 86 -12.07 2.42 15.18
CA TYR A 86 -12.90 3.55 15.63
C TYR A 86 -14.33 3.51 15.07
N GLN A 87 -14.55 2.89 13.92
CA GLN A 87 -15.83 2.97 13.20
C GLN A 87 -17.04 2.46 14.02
N ASP A 88 -16.84 1.47 14.89
CA ASP A 88 -17.94 0.86 15.67
C ASP A 88 -18.40 1.78 16.81
N ILE A 89 -17.46 2.55 17.36
CA ILE A 89 -17.74 3.58 18.37
C ILE A 89 -18.49 4.74 17.72
N ASP A 90 -18.01 5.19 16.55
CA ASP A 90 -18.64 6.27 15.78
C ASP A 90 -20.07 5.91 15.33
N ALA A 91 -20.28 4.65 14.93
CA ALA A 91 -21.59 4.12 14.57
C ALA A 91 -22.50 3.81 15.78
N GLY A 92 -21.99 3.92 17.01
CA GLY A 92 -22.76 3.66 18.24
C GLY A 92 -23.17 2.19 18.44
N ILE A 93 -22.49 1.24 17.77
CA ILE A 93 -22.85 -0.19 17.81
C ILE A 93 -22.02 -1.01 18.80
N THR A 94 -20.99 -0.41 19.42
CA THR A 94 -20.14 -1.05 20.43
C THR A 94 -20.93 -1.81 21.52
N PRO A 95 -22.04 -1.29 22.09
CA PRO A 95 -22.79 -2.00 23.14
C PRO A 95 -23.35 -3.37 22.72
N PHE A 96 -23.64 -3.57 21.42
CA PHE A 96 -24.21 -4.82 20.91
C PHE A 96 -23.21 -5.98 20.87
N PHE A 97 -21.91 -5.70 21.06
CA PHE A 97 -20.87 -6.74 21.07
C PHE A 97 -20.56 -7.30 22.48
N TYR A 98 -21.00 -6.61 23.54
CA TYR A 98 -20.62 -6.91 24.93
C TYR A 98 -21.82 -7.13 25.86
N THR A 99 -23.04 -7.26 25.31
CA THR A 99 -24.27 -7.63 26.02
C THR A 99 -24.63 -9.09 25.75
#